data_AF-A0A4Q5Y8W3-F1
#
_entry.id   AF-A0A4Q5Y8W3-F1
#
_cell.length_a   1.000
_cell.length_b   1.000
_cell.length_c   1.000
_cell.angle_alpha   90.00
_cell.angle_beta   90.00
_cell.angle_gamma   90.00
#
_symmetry.space_group_name_H-M   'P 1'
#
loop_
_entity.id
_entity.type
_entity.pdbx_description
1 polymer ?
#
loop_
_entity_poly.entity_id
_entity_poly.type
_entity_poly.pdbx_seq_one_letter_code
_entity_poly.pdbx_strand_id
1 'polypeptide(L)'
;GRTINLEVLEPYLGAIFSDIRGTATTALKVSGMPRHLYLTGEAIIDSASLLVSYTQCRYNIKDETIYFRPDEIDLGRMTIKDTLGNEGVVSGRMSHTFFERFSFHNLSLETQRMLLLNTTRKDNEEFYGNVTGYANMTLDGPITGMVMNIDGQPSSIDSSHLYLPTGSSKESGTIDYIEFIQFGTPAKERTRSEIANILVNLNVNANPACKVDVILDEATGDVLHGQGNGLLNIRVGSKEPLSIRGSYELTKGEYTFNFQTFLQRPFILNRGSIAWNGDPYQAIIDMEAEYIAKNVDVSVLASAGGYRQKEDITIISHLTGVLQQPEIEFEFRLPEKSDIKSDYIAVKKLADFQNDKAEMN
;
A
#
# COMPACT_ATOMS: atom_id res chain seq x y z
N GLY A 1 15.07 39.95 -6.94
CA GLY A 1 14.83 38.96 -8.01
C GLY A 1 13.51 39.26 -8.69
N ARG A 2 13.15 38.48 -9.72
CA ARG A 2 11.80 38.46 -10.29
C ARG A 2 10.99 37.38 -9.56
N THR A 3 9.77 37.70 -9.15
CA THR A 3 8.85 36.72 -8.58
C THR A 3 8.13 35.97 -9.70
N ILE A 4 8.06 34.65 -9.59
CA ILE A 4 7.42 33.75 -10.56
C ILE A 4 6.37 32.92 -9.81
N ASN A 5 5.20 32.74 -10.42
CA ASN A 5 4.20 31.78 -9.95
C ASN A 5 4.62 30.36 -10.35
N LEU A 6 4.68 29.45 -9.38
CA LEU A 6 5.13 28.06 -9.55
C LEU A 6 4.13 27.19 -10.33
N GLU A 7 2.88 27.62 -10.51
CA GLU A 7 1.89 26.97 -11.38
C GLU A 7 2.39 26.82 -12.83
N VAL A 8 3.35 27.66 -13.26
CA VAL A 8 4.02 27.54 -14.56
C VAL A 8 4.72 26.18 -14.75
N LEU A 9 5.00 25.44 -13.67
CA LEU A 9 5.65 24.14 -13.69
C LEU A 9 4.67 22.99 -13.97
N GLU A 10 3.35 23.19 -13.81
CA GLU A 10 2.36 22.11 -13.98
C GLU A 10 2.44 21.40 -15.33
N PRO A 11 2.60 22.08 -16.49
CA PRO A 11 2.69 21.40 -17.77
C PRO A 11 3.91 20.48 -17.91
N TYR A 12 4.94 20.66 -17.06
CA TYR A 12 6.21 19.95 -17.11
C TYR A 12 6.34 18.88 -16.02
N LEU A 13 5.67 19.07 -14.89
CA LEU A 13 5.71 18.20 -13.71
C LEU A 13 4.39 17.48 -13.43
N GLY A 14 3.35 17.75 -14.24
CA GLY A 14 1.98 17.26 -14.09
C GLY A 14 1.81 15.75 -14.00
N ALA A 15 2.80 14.98 -14.47
CA ALA A 15 2.79 13.53 -14.39
C ALA A 15 3.17 12.98 -13.00
N ILE A 16 3.82 13.78 -12.14
CA ILE A 16 4.18 13.38 -10.77
C ILE A 16 3.42 14.21 -9.75
N PHE A 17 3.33 15.51 -10.02
CA PHE A 17 2.73 16.48 -9.12
C PHE A 17 1.51 17.10 -9.76
N SER A 18 0.49 17.31 -8.96
CA SER A 18 -0.70 18.08 -9.32
C SER A 18 -0.89 19.23 -8.34
N ASP A 19 -1.73 20.20 -8.72
CA ASP A 19 -2.12 21.34 -7.89
C ASP A 19 -0.89 22.07 -7.31
N ILE A 20 0.03 22.44 -8.21
CA ILE A 20 1.28 23.12 -7.85
C ILE A 20 0.96 24.60 -7.64
N ARG A 21 1.18 25.09 -6.43
CA ARG A 21 0.89 26.46 -6.01
C ARG A 21 2.11 27.11 -5.38
N GLY A 22 2.15 28.43 -5.42
CA GLY A 22 3.11 29.24 -4.67
C GLY A 22 3.97 30.13 -5.55
N THR A 23 5.01 30.70 -4.95
CA THR A 23 5.90 31.65 -5.63
C THR A 23 7.35 31.39 -5.30
N ALA A 24 8.20 31.74 -6.27
CA ALA A 24 9.64 31.80 -6.06
C ALA A 24 10.19 33.15 -6.52
N THR A 25 11.09 33.71 -5.73
CA THR A 25 11.91 34.86 -6.08
C THR A 25 13.20 34.39 -6.73
N THR A 26 13.40 34.76 -8.00
CA THR A 26 14.49 34.21 -8.82
C THR A 26 15.44 35.29 -9.33
N ALA A 27 16.71 34.92 -9.49
CA ALA A 27 17.72 35.70 -10.20
C ALA A 27 18.27 34.94 -11.42
N LEU A 28 17.45 34.06 -11.98
CA LEU A 28 17.82 33.15 -13.06
C LEU A 28 18.14 33.91 -14.36
N LYS A 29 19.18 33.46 -15.04
CA LYS A 29 19.67 34.00 -16.30
C LYS A 29 19.77 32.89 -17.33
N VAL A 30 19.18 33.13 -18.49
CA VAL A 30 19.37 32.29 -19.68
C VAL A 30 20.58 32.81 -20.44
N SER A 31 21.50 31.94 -20.80
CA SER A 31 22.69 32.26 -21.58
C SER A 31 23.05 31.11 -22.53
N GLY A 32 24.02 31.29 -23.42
CA GLY A 32 24.46 30.25 -24.35
C GLY A 32 24.06 30.51 -25.80
N MET A 33 24.27 29.51 -26.65
CA MET A 33 23.97 29.58 -28.08
C MET A 33 22.56 29.04 -28.35
N PRO A 34 21.89 29.40 -29.46
CA PRO A 34 20.55 28.91 -29.77
C PRO A 34 20.40 27.38 -29.79
N ARG A 35 21.49 26.65 -30.01
CA ARG A 35 21.49 25.17 -30.00
C ARG A 35 21.79 24.55 -28.64
N HIS A 36 22.20 25.35 -27.67
CA HIS A 36 22.52 24.89 -26.33
C HIS A 36 22.47 26.08 -25.35
N LEU A 37 21.35 26.18 -24.66
CA LEU A 37 21.06 27.21 -23.69
C LEU A 37 21.32 26.69 -22.28
N TYR A 38 21.78 27.57 -21.41
CA TYR A 38 22.00 27.32 -19.99
C TYR A 38 21.08 28.20 -19.18
N LEU A 39 20.45 27.62 -18.16
CA LEU A 39 19.76 28.34 -17.10
C LEU A 39 20.66 28.32 -15.86
N THR A 40 21.03 29.50 -15.37
CA THR A 40 21.93 29.62 -14.21
C THR A 40 21.44 30.65 -13.21
N GLY A 41 21.81 30.48 -11.94
CA GLY A 41 21.45 31.38 -10.84
C GLY A 41 20.70 30.64 -9.74
N GLU A 42 19.88 31.38 -9.00
CA GLU A 42 19.20 30.87 -7.81
C GLU A 42 17.71 31.17 -7.90
N ALA A 43 16.90 30.24 -7.39
CA ALA A 43 15.48 30.39 -7.14
C ALA A 43 15.21 30.15 -5.66
N ILE A 44 14.75 31.19 -4.96
CA ILE A 44 14.31 31.11 -3.57
C ILE A 44 12.81 30.85 -3.58
N ILE A 45 12.38 29.72 -3.06
CA ILE A 45 10.97 29.36 -2.90
C ILE A 45 10.43 30.15 -1.71
N ASP A 46 9.63 31.18 -1.96
CA ASP A 46 9.02 31.97 -0.88
C ASP A 46 7.95 31.11 -0.17
N SER A 47 7.16 30.39 -0.97
CA SER A 47 6.25 29.34 -0.51
C SER A 47 5.86 28.46 -1.69
N ALA A 48 5.79 27.15 -1.49
CA ALA A 48 5.27 26.21 -2.47
C ALA A 48 4.38 25.17 -1.80
N SER A 49 3.36 24.71 -2.52
CA SER A 49 2.55 23.54 -2.18
C SER A 49 2.39 22.68 -3.42
N LEU A 50 2.61 21.38 -3.28
CA LEU A 50 2.49 20.41 -4.36
C LEU A 50 1.80 19.15 -3.83
N LEU A 51 0.91 18.57 -4.64
CA LEU A 51 0.28 17.29 -4.36
C LEU A 51 1.01 16.22 -5.17
N VAL A 52 1.53 15.19 -4.50
CA VAL A 52 2.05 14.01 -5.19
C VAL A 52 0.86 13.23 -5.73
N SER A 53 0.71 13.15 -7.04
CA SER A 53 -0.48 12.61 -7.70
C SER A 53 -0.75 11.15 -7.35
N TYR A 54 0.29 10.42 -6.97
CA TYR A 54 0.22 8.99 -6.75
C TYR A 54 -0.02 8.56 -5.31
N THR A 55 0.60 9.26 -4.37
CA THR A 55 0.41 9.02 -2.94
C THR A 55 -0.70 9.90 -2.37
N GLN A 56 -1.16 10.89 -3.13
CA GLN A 56 -2.12 11.91 -2.70
C GLN A 56 -1.66 12.67 -1.45
N CYS A 57 -0.34 12.69 -1.20
CA CYS A 57 0.28 13.45 -0.13
C CYS A 57 0.61 14.85 -0.62
N ARG A 58 0.18 15.86 0.13
CA ARG A 58 0.56 17.26 -0.12
C ARG A 58 1.75 17.65 0.73
N TYR A 59 2.76 18.21 0.07
CA TYR A 59 3.95 18.74 0.71
C TYR A 59 4.08 20.24 0.47
N ASN A 60 4.57 20.93 1.49
CA ASN A 60 4.80 22.36 1.50
C ASN A 60 6.29 22.64 1.68
N ILE A 61 6.78 23.63 0.94
CA ILE A 61 8.19 24.06 0.95
C ILE A 61 8.19 25.55 1.20
N LYS A 62 9.08 26.05 2.05
CA LYS A 62 9.11 27.46 2.40
C LYS A 62 10.51 27.92 2.74
N ASP A 63 10.89 29.07 2.20
CA ASP A 63 12.17 29.74 2.45
C ASP A 63 13.39 28.87 2.06
N GLU A 64 13.22 28.03 1.04
CA GLU A 64 14.25 27.10 0.53
C GLU A 64 14.85 27.58 -0.79
N THR A 65 16.11 27.26 -1.06
CA THR A 65 16.84 27.74 -2.26
C THR A 65 17.24 26.59 -3.17
N ILE A 66 16.90 26.71 -4.45
CA ILE A 66 17.35 25.82 -5.52
C ILE A 66 18.42 26.53 -6.36
N TYR A 67 19.52 25.84 -6.62
CA TYR A 67 20.63 26.35 -7.41
C TYR A 67 20.57 25.77 -8.83
N PHE A 68 20.68 26.66 -9.82
CA PHE A 68 20.76 26.30 -11.23
C PHE A 68 22.18 26.57 -11.70
N ARG A 69 22.85 25.52 -12.14
CA ARG A 69 24.20 25.54 -12.71
C ARG A 69 24.11 25.09 -14.18
N PRO A 70 25.16 25.30 -14.99
CA PRO A 70 25.17 24.78 -16.36
C PRO A 70 24.82 23.28 -16.37
N ASP A 71 23.73 22.94 -17.06
CA ASP A 71 23.21 21.58 -17.21
C ASP A 71 22.87 20.84 -15.89
N GLU A 72 22.71 21.55 -14.78
CA GLU A 72 22.43 20.97 -13.46
C GLU A 72 21.42 21.80 -12.67
N ILE A 73 20.46 21.12 -12.03
CA ILE A 73 19.61 21.65 -10.97
C ILE A 73 20.04 20.98 -9.67
N ASP A 74 20.47 21.78 -8.70
CA ASP A 74 20.91 21.34 -7.38
C ASP A 74 19.90 21.81 -6.34
N LEU A 75 19.21 20.84 -5.74
CA LEU A 75 18.21 21.11 -4.70
C LEU A 75 18.87 21.50 -3.38
N GLY A 76 20.17 21.29 -3.21
CA GLY A 76 20.82 21.41 -1.91
C GLY A 76 20.18 20.43 -0.93
N ARG A 77 19.87 20.91 0.29
CA ARG A 77 19.14 20.18 1.32
C ARG A 77 17.96 21.03 1.76
N MET A 78 16.76 20.67 1.32
CA MET A 78 15.53 21.40 1.60
C MET A 78 14.69 20.66 2.63
N THR A 79 14.03 21.41 3.50
CA THR A 79 13.01 20.88 4.42
C THR A 79 11.65 20.99 3.77
N ILE A 80 10.90 19.90 3.80
CA ILE A 80 9.51 19.84 3.33
C ILE A 80 8.58 19.48 4.49
N LYS A 81 7.33 19.94 4.44
CA LYS A 81 6.31 19.66 5.46
C LYS A 81 5.08 19.02 4.86
N ASP A 82 4.55 17.97 5.48
CA ASP A 82 3.24 17.43 5.11
C ASP A 82 2.08 18.27 5.67
N THR A 83 0.85 17.84 5.41
CA THR A 83 -0.38 18.47 5.90
C THR A 83 -0.62 18.29 7.39
N LEU A 84 0.08 17.35 8.04
CA LEU A 84 0.05 17.11 9.48
C LEU A 84 1.12 17.93 10.22
N GLY A 85 1.95 18.67 9.47
CA GLY A 85 3.05 19.47 10.01
C GLY A 85 4.32 18.68 10.30
N ASN A 86 4.41 17.41 9.89
CA ASN A 86 5.64 16.65 10.04
C ASN A 86 6.67 17.06 8.98
N GLU A 87 7.95 16.95 9.32
CA GLU A 87 9.07 17.38 8.48
C GLU A 87 9.79 16.20 7.82
N GLY A 88 10.18 16.41 6.57
CA GLY A 88 11.07 15.55 5.80
C GLY A 88 12.16 16.40 5.15
N VAL A 89 13.23 15.75 4.71
CA VAL A 89 14.37 16.39 4.07
C VAL A 89 14.49 15.85 2.66
N VAL A 90 14.53 16.73 1.68
CA VAL A 90 14.79 16.39 0.28
C VAL A 90 16.15 16.94 -0.11
N SER A 91 16.95 16.15 -0.81
CA SER A 91 18.24 16.60 -1.33
C SER A 91 18.59 15.95 -2.65
N GLY A 92 19.64 16.44 -3.32
CA GLY A 92 20.19 15.82 -4.51
C GLY A 92 20.23 16.71 -5.73
N ARG A 93 20.67 16.13 -6.85
CA ARG A 93 20.96 16.87 -8.08
C ARG A 93 20.34 16.20 -9.29
N MET A 94 20.03 17.00 -10.29
CA MET A 94 19.51 16.56 -11.57
C MET A 94 20.36 17.18 -12.67
N SER A 95 20.90 16.36 -13.57
CA SER A 95 21.53 16.87 -14.79
C SER A 95 20.53 16.86 -15.94
N HIS A 96 20.61 17.83 -16.84
CA HIS A 96 19.73 17.94 -18.00
C HIS A 96 20.42 18.69 -19.14
N THR A 97 19.91 18.57 -20.37
CA THR A 97 20.22 19.49 -21.48
C THR A 97 19.05 20.44 -21.67
N PHE A 98 19.10 21.63 -21.06
CA PHE A 98 18.00 22.61 -21.06
C PHE A 98 16.60 21.99 -20.84
N PHE A 99 16.42 21.26 -19.74
CA PHE A 99 15.21 20.50 -19.39
C PHE A 99 14.87 19.29 -20.27
N GLU A 100 15.77 18.86 -21.13
CA GLU A 100 15.71 17.56 -21.82
C GLU A 100 16.69 16.55 -21.20
N ARG A 101 16.47 15.25 -21.44
CA ARG A 101 17.42 14.17 -21.08
C ARG A 101 17.83 14.18 -19.61
N PHE A 102 16.86 14.24 -18.72
CA PHE A 102 17.11 14.26 -17.28
C PHE A 102 17.86 13.00 -16.82
N SER A 103 18.80 13.19 -15.91
CA SER A 103 19.38 12.14 -15.08
C SER A 103 19.45 12.60 -13.64
N PHE A 104 19.03 11.72 -12.74
CA PHE A 104 18.98 11.97 -11.31
C PHE A 104 20.26 11.45 -10.66
N HIS A 105 20.82 12.24 -9.75
CA HIS A 105 22.06 11.94 -9.04
C HIS A 105 21.82 12.09 -7.55
N ASN A 106 21.56 10.96 -6.89
CA ASN A 106 21.27 10.85 -5.48
C ASN A 106 20.15 11.80 -5.04
N LEU A 107 19.05 11.84 -5.80
CA LEU A 107 17.85 12.52 -5.34
C LEU A 107 17.30 11.71 -4.16
N SER A 108 17.22 12.31 -2.97
CA SER A 108 16.82 11.61 -1.76
C SER A 108 15.69 12.29 -1.02
N LEU A 109 14.91 11.47 -0.31
CA LEU A 109 13.93 11.89 0.69
C LEU A 109 14.20 11.12 1.97
N GLU A 110 14.39 11.85 3.06
CA GLU A 110 14.56 11.30 4.40
C GLU A 110 13.46 11.83 5.32
N THR A 111 12.73 10.94 5.97
CA THR A 111 11.68 11.31 6.92
C THR A 111 11.83 10.50 8.21
N GLN A 112 11.58 11.13 9.36
CA GLN A 112 11.44 10.37 10.62
C GLN A 112 10.00 9.89 10.82
N ARG A 113 9.06 10.73 10.38
CA ARG A 113 7.62 10.54 10.49
C ARG A 113 7.01 11.52 9.50
N MET A 114 6.33 11.03 8.48
CA MET A 114 5.67 11.88 7.47
C MET A 114 4.47 11.13 6.90
N LEU A 115 3.46 11.84 6.41
CA LEU A 115 2.37 11.25 5.64
C LEU A 115 2.94 10.80 4.27
N LEU A 116 3.00 9.49 4.05
CA LEU A 116 3.63 8.84 2.90
C LEU A 116 2.62 8.27 1.91
N LEU A 117 1.41 7.96 2.36
CA LEU A 117 0.27 7.55 1.55
C LEU A 117 -1.01 8.18 2.11
N ASN A 118 -1.89 8.66 1.25
CA ASN A 118 -3.18 9.21 1.62
C ASN A 118 -4.19 9.06 0.47
N THR A 119 -4.31 7.85 -0.05
CA THR A 119 -5.16 7.53 -1.19
C THR A 119 -6.52 7.00 -0.75
N THR A 120 -7.52 7.21 -1.60
CA THR A 120 -8.83 6.57 -1.53
C THR A 120 -8.96 5.55 -2.65
N ARG A 121 -10.01 4.73 -2.63
CA ARG A 121 -10.31 3.77 -3.70
C ARG A 121 -10.41 4.42 -5.09
N LYS A 122 -10.82 5.69 -5.18
CA LYS A 122 -10.88 6.42 -6.46
C LYS A 122 -9.52 6.77 -7.02
N ASP A 123 -8.52 6.90 -6.15
CA ASP A 123 -7.15 7.22 -6.53
C ASP A 123 -6.39 5.94 -6.92
N ASN A 124 -6.71 4.82 -6.25
CA ASN A 124 -6.19 3.50 -6.59
C ASN A 124 -7.13 2.38 -6.10
N GLU A 125 -7.59 1.54 -7.02
CA GLU A 125 -8.50 0.42 -6.73
C GLU A 125 -7.77 -0.84 -6.24
N GLU A 126 -6.47 -0.98 -6.51
CA GLU A 126 -5.68 -2.15 -6.12
C GLU A 126 -5.22 -2.09 -4.66
N PHE A 127 -4.96 -0.87 -4.17
CA PHE A 127 -4.73 -0.61 -2.75
C PHE A 127 -4.93 0.86 -2.43
N TYR A 128 -5.42 1.15 -1.23
CA TYR A 128 -5.61 2.52 -0.80
C TYR A 128 -5.56 2.66 0.70
N GLY A 129 -5.46 3.88 1.20
CA GLY A 129 -5.49 4.16 2.62
C GLY A 129 -4.55 5.29 3.03
N ASN A 130 -4.25 5.36 4.31
CA ASN A 130 -3.36 6.35 4.88
C ASN A 130 -2.18 5.71 5.63
N VAL A 131 -0.98 6.19 5.35
CA VAL A 131 0.23 5.71 6.02
C VAL A 131 1.08 6.89 6.42
N THR A 132 1.29 7.03 7.72
CA THR A 132 2.29 7.95 8.30
C THR A 132 3.46 7.12 8.80
N GLY A 133 4.68 7.48 8.45
CA GLY A 133 5.84 6.66 8.80
C GLY A 133 7.19 7.26 8.46
N TYR A 134 8.21 6.46 8.72
CA TYR A 134 9.58 6.66 8.29
C TYR A 134 9.72 6.22 6.83
N ALA A 135 10.47 7.00 6.05
CA ALA A 135 10.93 6.60 4.74
C ALA A 135 12.33 7.18 4.47
N ASN A 136 13.19 6.33 3.92
CA ASN A 136 14.41 6.75 3.25
C ASN A 136 14.30 6.31 1.79
N MET A 137 14.28 7.27 0.87
CA MET A 137 14.17 7.02 -0.56
C MET A 137 15.36 7.64 -1.30
N THR A 138 15.87 6.92 -2.28
CA THR A 138 16.80 7.45 -3.29
C THR A 138 16.28 7.20 -4.69
N LEU A 139 16.60 8.10 -5.63
CA LEU A 139 16.33 7.99 -7.04
C LEU A 139 17.60 8.37 -7.83
N ASP A 140 18.03 7.44 -8.69
CA ASP A 140 19.23 7.57 -9.50
C ASP A 140 19.01 7.16 -10.95
N GLY A 141 19.81 7.72 -11.84
CA GLY A 141 19.89 7.29 -13.24
C GLY A 141 19.13 8.18 -14.23
N PRO A 142 19.27 7.91 -15.54
CA PRO A 142 18.60 8.66 -16.59
C PRO A 142 17.10 8.37 -16.58
N ILE A 143 16.30 9.31 -17.10
CA ILE A 143 14.83 9.19 -17.23
C ILE A 143 14.39 7.88 -17.90
N THR A 144 15.21 7.32 -18.81
CA THR A 144 14.96 6.06 -19.53
C THR A 144 15.33 4.78 -18.74
N GLY A 145 15.81 4.91 -17.51
CA GLY A 145 16.29 3.80 -16.68
C GLY A 145 16.56 4.24 -15.25
N MET A 146 15.58 4.91 -14.65
CA MET A 146 15.66 5.36 -13.26
C MET A 146 15.56 4.17 -12.32
N VAL A 147 16.30 4.20 -11.21
CA VAL A 147 16.18 3.23 -10.13
C VAL A 147 15.86 3.98 -8.85
N MET A 148 14.69 3.66 -8.28
CA MET A 148 14.24 4.16 -7.00
C MET A 148 14.40 3.07 -5.95
N ASN A 149 15.05 3.39 -4.83
CA ASN A 149 15.13 2.49 -3.68
C ASN A 149 14.46 3.16 -2.49
N ILE A 150 13.64 2.42 -1.76
CA ILE A 150 12.87 2.93 -0.62
C ILE A 150 13.00 1.94 0.52
N ASP A 151 13.38 2.41 1.70
CA ASP A 151 13.23 1.70 2.96
C ASP A 151 12.15 2.42 3.79
N GLY A 152 11.07 1.73 4.12
CA GLY A 152 9.89 2.31 4.75
C GLY A 152 9.41 1.55 5.98
N GLN A 153 8.86 2.28 6.95
CA GLN A 153 8.27 1.70 8.16
C GLN A 153 7.11 2.58 8.65
N PRO A 154 5.90 2.02 8.89
CA PRO A 154 4.81 2.76 9.52
C PRO A 154 5.21 3.28 10.91
N SER A 155 4.75 4.49 11.26
CA SER A 155 5.00 5.07 12.57
C SER A 155 4.28 4.27 13.66
N SER A 156 4.99 3.92 14.73
CA SER A 156 4.44 3.13 15.84
C SER A 156 3.41 3.87 16.71
N ILE A 157 3.28 5.18 16.53
CA ILE A 157 2.41 6.06 17.31
C ILE A 157 1.27 6.68 16.48
N ASP A 158 1.23 6.41 15.16
CA ASP A 158 0.12 6.79 14.30
C ASP A 158 -0.82 5.63 14.05
N SER A 159 -2.10 5.97 13.85
CA SER A 159 -3.05 5.03 13.27
C SER A 159 -2.95 5.13 11.75
N SER A 160 -2.19 4.22 11.14
CA SER A 160 -2.21 4.01 9.68
C SER A 160 -3.21 2.90 9.34
N HIS A 161 -3.85 2.99 8.18
CA HIS A 161 -4.78 1.98 7.70
C HIS A 161 -4.65 1.82 6.19
N LEU A 162 -4.36 0.58 5.76
CA LEU A 162 -4.27 0.16 4.37
C LEU A 162 -5.41 -0.80 4.03
N TYR A 163 -5.96 -0.69 2.83
CA TYR A 163 -6.98 -1.56 2.27
C TYR A 163 -6.41 -2.25 1.03
N LEU A 164 -6.59 -3.56 0.94
CA LEU A 164 -6.08 -4.44 -0.12
C LEU A 164 -7.24 -5.26 -0.72
N PRO A 165 -7.92 -4.78 -1.76
CA PRO A 165 -8.88 -5.59 -2.51
C PRO A 165 -8.19 -6.73 -3.26
N THR A 166 -8.71 -7.95 -3.12
CA THR A 166 -8.18 -9.15 -3.81
C THR A 166 -9.14 -9.71 -4.87
N GLY A 167 -10.42 -9.35 -4.84
CA GLY A 167 -11.48 -9.96 -5.65
C GLY A 167 -11.71 -9.41 -7.06
N SER A 168 -11.08 -8.29 -7.46
CA SER A 168 -11.51 -7.52 -8.65
C SER A 168 -10.58 -7.55 -9.88
N SER A 169 -9.35 -8.07 -9.82
CA SER A 169 -8.44 -8.00 -10.98
C SER A 169 -8.44 -9.27 -11.85
N LYS A 170 -9.61 -9.74 -12.30
CA LYS A 170 -9.67 -10.73 -13.41
C LYS A 170 -9.32 -10.11 -14.78
N GLU A 171 -9.27 -8.80 -14.89
CA GLU A 171 -8.96 -8.08 -16.14
C GLU A 171 -8.02 -6.89 -15.90
N SER A 172 -6.76 -7.13 -15.57
CA SER A 172 -5.67 -6.32 -16.14
C SER A 172 -4.34 -7.02 -15.88
N GLY A 173 -3.79 -7.66 -16.92
CA GLY A 173 -2.42 -8.19 -16.91
C GLY A 173 -1.34 -7.09 -16.94
N THR A 174 -1.73 -5.83 -16.71
CA THR A 174 -0.85 -4.68 -16.67
C THR A 174 -1.25 -3.88 -15.43
N ILE A 175 -0.37 -3.90 -14.43
CA ILE A 175 -0.43 -2.95 -13.32
C ILE A 175 -0.13 -1.58 -13.93
N ASP A 176 -1.19 -0.87 -14.33
CA ASP A 176 -1.14 0.48 -14.89
C ASP A 176 -0.96 1.54 -13.78
N TYR A 177 -0.44 1.14 -12.61
CA TYR A 177 -0.24 2.05 -11.49
C TYR A 177 0.88 3.05 -11.82
N ILE A 178 1.94 2.66 -12.54
CA ILE A 178 2.97 3.61 -12.97
C ILE A 178 2.58 4.24 -14.32
N GLU A 179 1.72 5.26 -14.32
CA GLU A 179 1.56 6.12 -15.50
C GLU A 179 2.93 6.73 -15.85
N PHE A 180 3.44 6.43 -17.04
CA PHE A 180 4.82 6.77 -17.41
C PHE A 180 5.01 8.28 -17.57
N ILE A 181 5.88 8.80 -16.72
CA ILE A 181 6.16 10.22 -16.51
C ILE A 181 6.98 10.79 -17.67
N GLN A 182 6.50 11.83 -18.36
CA GLN A 182 7.38 12.63 -19.22
C GLN A 182 7.76 13.92 -18.51
N PHE A 183 9.07 14.18 -18.39
CA PHE A 183 9.58 15.42 -17.83
C PHE A 183 9.98 16.41 -18.93
N GLY A 184 9.69 17.69 -18.72
CA GLY A 184 10.35 18.78 -19.47
C GLY A 184 9.71 19.17 -20.81
N THR A 185 8.67 18.47 -21.29
CA THR A 185 7.92 18.87 -22.50
C THR A 185 6.45 19.17 -22.16
N PRO A 186 5.90 20.32 -22.59
CA PRO A 186 4.49 20.61 -22.39
C PRO A 186 3.58 19.54 -23.01
N ALA A 187 2.48 19.20 -22.34
CA ALA A 187 1.57 18.13 -22.75
C ALA A 187 1.03 18.22 -24.21
N LYS A 188 1.07 19.39 -24.85
CA LYS A 188 0.59 19.62 -26.23
C LYS A 188 1.62 19.31 -27.33
N GLU A 189 2.90 19.10 -27.00
CA GLU A 189 3.98 18.89 -27.99
C GLU A 189 4.55 17.45 -28.00
N ARG A 190 3.77 16.48 -27.47
CA ARG A 190 4.13 15.06 -27.33
C ARG A 190 4.23 14.33 -28.68
N THR A 191 5.26 14.61 -29.46
CA THR A 191 5.45 13.97 -30.79
C THR A 191 6.70 13.10 -30.89
N ARG A 192 7.66 13.23 -29.97
CA ARG A 192 8.88 12.38 -29.93
C ARG A 192 9.64 12.56 -28.60
N SER A 193 9.17 11.93 -27.53
CA SER A 193 9.80 12.01 -26.19
C SER A 193 10.37 10.64 -25.79
N GLU A 194 11.49 10.64 -25.06
CA GLU A 194 12.07 9.46 -24.45
C GLU A 194 11.05 8.85 -23.48
N ILE A 195 10.65 7.60 -23.71
CA ILE A 195 9.72 6.90 -22.81
C ILE A 195 10.44 6.70 -21.48
N ALA A 196 9.97 7.39 -20.44
CA ALA A 196 10.51 7.20 -19.10
C ALA A 196 10.31 5.76 -18.64
N ASN A 197 11.28 5.27 -17.89
CA ASN A 197 11.30 3.91 -17.41
C ASN A 197 11.93 3.95 -16.01
N ILE A 198 11.17 3.47 -15.03
CA ILE A 198 11.55 3.46 -13.63
C ILE A 198 11.45 2.04 -13.11
N LEU A 199 12.42 1.68 -12.27
CA LEU A 199 12.39 0.49 -11.46
C LEU A 199 12.36 0.92 -9.99
N VAL A 200 11.39 0.44 -9.23
CA VAL A 200 11.21 0.72 -7.82
C VAL A 200 11.53 -0.55 -7.01
N ASN A 201 12.41 -0.41 -6.03
CA ASN A 201 12.65 -1.39 -4.98
C ASN A 201 12.20 -0.79 -3.65
N LEU A 202 11.23 -1.43 -3.00
CA LEU A 202 10.66 -0.98 -1.75
C LEU A 202 10.82 -2.09 -0.70
N ASN A 203 11.58 -1.79 0.36
CA ASN A 203 11.68 -2.62 1.55
C ASN A 203 10.76 -2.03 2.62
N VAL A 204 9.78 -2.82 3.07
CA VAL A 204 8.84 -2.40 4.12
C VAL A 204 9.10 -3.23 5.37
N ASN A 205 9.38 -2.53 6.47
CA ASN A 205 9.33 -3.10 7.81
C ASN A 205 7.94 -2.83 8.41
N ALA A 206 7.02 -3.74 8.17
CA ALA A 206 5.65 -3.65 8.65
C ALA A 206 5.59 -3.93 10.15
N ASN A 207 4.72 -3.21 10.85
CA ASN A 207 4.49 -3.36 12.28
C ASN A 207 3.01 -3.15 12.64
N PRO A 208 2.57 -3.56 13.85
CA PRO A 208 1.16 -3.58 14.22
C PRO A 208 0.46 -2.21 14.31
N ALA A 209 1.19 -1.09 14.19
CA ALA A 209 0.57 0.23 14.17
C ALA A 209 -0.15 0.55 12.85
N CYS A 210 0.19 -0.18 11.77
CA CYS A 210 -0.55 -0.11 10.52
C CYS A 210 -1.59 -1.24 10.46
N LYS A 211 -2.86 -0.85 10.40
CA LYS A 211 -3.97 -1.78 10.15
C LYS A 211 -4.01 -2.12 8.67
N VAL A 212 -4.32 -3.37 8.35
CA VAL A 212 -4.48 -3.84 6.98
C VAL A 212 -5.82 -4.55 6.89
N ASP A 213 -6.68 -4.09 5.99
CA ASP A 213 -7.93 -4.75 5.64
C ASP A 213 -7.75 -5.42 4.29
N VAL A 214 -7.72 -6.75 4.26
CA VAL A 214 -7.72 -7.52 3.01
C VAL A 214 -9.17 -7.83 2.67
N ILE A 215 -9.64 -7.27 1.55
CA ILE A 215 -11.01 -7.43 1.09
C ILE A 215 -11.01 -8.63 0.12
N LEU A 216 -11.53 -9.76 0.60
CA LEU A 216 -11.54 -11.03 -0.12
C LEU A 216 -12.65 -11.05 -1.16
N ASP A 217 -13.85 -10.69 -0.74
CA ASP A 217 -15.03 -10.63 -1.61
C ASP A 217 -15.87 -9.41 -1.25
N GLU A 218 -15.99 -8.47 -2.18
CA GLU A 218 -16.77 -7.24 -1.99
C GLU A 218 -18.29 -7.49 -2.00
N ALA A 219 -18.75 -8.52 -2.69
CA ALA A 219 -20.17 -8.83 -2.82
C ALA A 219 -20.72 -9.50 -1.55
N THR A 220 -19.94 -10.39 -0.93
CA THR A 220 -20.28 -11.01 0.35
C THR A 220 -19.89 -10.13 1.54
N GLY A 221 -18.91 -9.23 1.37
CA GLY A 221 -18.35 -8.40 2.43
C GLY A 221 -17.31 -9.14 3.27
N ASP A 222 -16.65 -10.15 2.71
CA ASP A 222 -15.64 -10.93 3.40
C ASP A 222 -14.34 -10.13 3.51
N VAL A 223 -14.00 -9.75 4.74
CA VAL A 223 -12.84 -8.92 5.05
C VAL A 223 -12.04 -9.56 6.16
N LEU A 224 -10.73 -9.62 5.93
CA LEU A 224 -9.73 -9.89 6.94
C LEU A 224 -9.16 -8.57 7.46
N HIS A 225 -9.44 -8.27 8.72
CA HIS A 225 -8.83 -7.18 9.45
C HIS A 225 -7.57 -7.69 10.15
N GLY A 226 -6.42 -7.07 9.88
CA GLY A 226 -5.12 -7.55 10.36
C GLY A 226 -4.21 -6.44 10.89
N GLN A 227 -3.44 -6.79 11.91
CA GLN A 227 -2.28 -6.03 12.39
C GLN A 227 -1.15 -7.01 12.70
N GLY A 228 0.06 -6.71 12.26
CA GLY A 228 1.13 -7.69 12.25
C GLY A 228 2.50 -7.11 12.00
N ASN A 229 3.50 -8.00 12.08
CA ASN A 229 4.89 -7.68 11.78
C ASN A 229 5.27 -8.33 10.46
N GLY A 230 6.12 -7.69 9.67
CA GLY A 230 6.59 -8.31 8.44
C GLY A 230 7.76 -7.58 7.82
N LEU A 231 8.56 -8.33 7.06
CA LEU A 231 9.59 -7.77 6.20
C LEU A 231 9.20 -8.09 4.77
N LEU A 232 8.80 -7.06 4.02
CA LEU A 232 8.36 -7.19 2.65
C LEU A 232 9.34 -6.51 1.72
N ASN A 233 9.71 -7.19 0.65
CA ASN A 233 10.49 -6.66 -0.45
C ASN A 233 9.60 -6.62 -1.68
N ILE A 234 9.24 -5.41 -2.08
CA ILE A 234 8.36 -5.12 -3.19
C ILE A 234 9.22 -4.57 -4.31
N ARG A 235 9.08 -5.13 -5.50
CA ARG A 235 9.78 -4.68 -6.70
C ARG A 235 8.76 -4.50 -7.81
N VAL A 236 8.77 -3.35 -8.45
CA VAL A 236 7.88 -3.04 -9.58
C VAL A 236 8.61 -2.09 -10.51
N GLY A 237 8.34 -2.17 -11.80
CA GLY A 237 8.91 -1.20 -12.72
C GLY A 237 7.98 -0.95 -13.90
N SER A 238 8.40 -0.03 -14.75
CA SER A 238 7.68 0.29 -15.98
C SER A 238 7.65 -0.87 -16.97
N LYS A 239 8.62 -1.77 -16.89
CA LYS A 239 8.75 -2.94 -17.76
C LYS A 239 8.85 -4.24 -16.97
N GLU A 240 8.91 -4.15 -15.64
CA GLU A 240 9.06 -5.25 -14.71
C GLU A 240 7.73 -5.48 -13.98
N PRO A 241 7.20 -6.72 -13.97
CA PRO A 241 5.98 -7.02 -13.24
C PRO A 241 6.19 -6.78 -11.74
N LEU A 242 5.10 -6.46 -11.03
CA LEU A 242 5.09 -6.40 -9.57
C LEU A 242 5.53 -7.76 -9.01
N SER A 243 6.46 -7.70 -8.06
CA SER A 243 6.91 -8.83 -7.30
C SER A 243 6.97 -8.49 -5.82
N ILE A 244 6.43 -9.36 -4.98
CA ILE A 244 6.49 -9.25 -3.52
C ILE A 244 7.18 -10.48 -2.98
N ARG A 245 8.13 -10.29 -2.05
CA ARG A 245 8.77 -11.37 -1.29
C ARG A 245 8.76 -11.03 0.19
N GLY A 246 8.55 -12.03 1.02
CA GLY A 246 8.59 -11.88 2.47
C GLY A 246 7.37 -12.49 3.14
N SER A 247 7.28 -12.31 4.46
CA SER A 247 6.16 -12.77 5.26
C SER A 247 5.60 -11.66 6.15
N TYR A 248 4.31 -11.81 6.46
CA TYR A 248 3.57 -10.96 7.37
C TYR A 248 2.89 -11.83 8.41
N GLU A 249 3.34 -11.72 9.65
CA GLU A 249 2.82 -12.43 10.81
C GLU A 249 1.77 -11.57 11.51
N LEU A 250 0.52 -12.03 11.50
CA LEU A 250 -0.59 -11.36 12.14
C LEU A 250 -0.49 -11.52 13.66
N THR A 251 -0.39 -10.40 14.36
CA THR A 251 -0.40 -10.35 15.83
C THR A 251 -1.81 -10.25 16.41
N LYS A 252 -2.71 -9.60 15.67
CA LYS A 252 -4.12 -9.43 16.00
C LYS A 252 -4.91 -9.33 14.70
N GLY A 253 -6.13 -9.83 14.73
CA GLY A 253 -7.01 -9.69 13.59
C GLY A 253 -8.40 -10.24 13.87
N GLU A 254 -9.28 -9.97 12.93
CA GLU A 254 -10.64 -10.47 12.89
C GLU A 254 -10.96 -10.85 11.45
N TYR A 255 -11.54 -12.02 11.27
CA TYR A 255 -12.07 -12.44 9.99
C TYR A 255 -13.60 -12.42 10.06
N THR A 256 -14.21 -11.58 9.23
CA THR A 256 -15.67 -11.55 9.11
C THR A 256 -16.10 -12.57 8.06
N PHE A 257 -16.69 -13.68 8.52
CA PHE A 257 -17.29 -14.68 7.64
C PHE A 257 -18.77 -14.34 7.42
N ASN A 258 -19.18 -14.18 6.17
CA ASN A 258 -20.57 -13.93 5.80
C ASN A 258 -21.24 -15.19 5.25
N PHE A 259 -22.08 -15.84 6.06
CA PHE A 259 -22.89 -16.96 5.59
C PHE A 259 -24.25 -16.46 5.08
N GLN A 260 -24.56 -16.71 3.80
CA GLN A 260 -25.83 -16.39 3.13
C GLN A 260 -26.39 -14.99 3.47
N THR A 261 -25.69 -13.92 3.06
CA THR A 261 -26.08 -12.47 3.10
C THR A 261 -26.57 -11.87 4.43
N PHE A 262 -26.92 -12.66 5.45
CA PHE A 262 -27.61 -12.19 6.66
C PHE A 262 -26.90 -12.56 7.97
N LEU A 263 -25.96 -13.51 7.96
CA LEU A 263 -25.27 -13.96 9.17
C LEU A 263 -23.78 -13.59 9.11
N GLN A 264 -23.44 -12.45 9.70
CA GLN A 264 -22.05 -12.03 9.88
C GLN A 264 -21.54 -12.56 11.22
N ARG A 265 -20.46 -13.36 11.18
CA ARG A 265 -19.83 -13.90 12.39
C ARG A 265 -18.37 -13.44 12.47
N PRO A 266 -18.00 -12.67 13.51
CA PRO A 266 -16.63 -12.21 13.68
C PRO A 266 -15.79 -13.33 14.32
N PHE A 267 -14.90 -13.93 13.54
CA PHE A 267 -13.92 -14.88 14.04
C PHE A 267 -12.69 -14.11 14.52
N ILE A 268 -12.29 -14.33 15.76
CA ILE A 268 -11.12 -13.68 16.36
C ILE A 268 -9.87 -14.49 15.98
N LEU A 269 -8.86 -13.82 15.45
CA LEU A 269 -7.63 -14.48 15.04
C LEU A 269 -6.85 -15.04 16.24
N ASN A 270 -6.48 -16.32 16.18
CA ASN A 270 -5.58 -16.97 17.13
C ASN A 270 -4.12 -16.90 16.64
N ARG A 271 -3.92 -17.24 15.36
CA ARG A 271 -2.65 -17.11 14.64
C ARG A 271 -2.92 -16.84 13.17
N GLY A 272 -2.00 -16.19 12.48
CA GLY A 272 -2.10 -16.05 11.04
C GLY A 272 -0.80 -15.58 10.42
N SER A 273 -0.49 -16.07 9.24
CA SER A 273 0.63 -15.62 8.43
C SER A 273 0.19 -15.47 6.98
N ILE A 274 0.81 -14.53 6.28
CA ILE A 274 0.72 -14.39 4.83
C ILE A 274 2.14 -14.34 4.29
N ALA A 275 2.44 -15.16 3.27
CA ALA A 275 3.75 -15.25 2.67
C ALA A 275 3.69 -15.01 1.16
N TRP A 276 4.63 -14.23 0.65
CA TRP A 276 4.82 -13.97 -0.78
C TRP A 276 6.19 -14.48 -1.21
N ASN A 277 6.25 -15.11 -2.39
CA ASN A 277 7.49 -15.65 -2.97
C ASN A 277 7.76 -15.18 -4.40
N GLY A 278 7.20 -14.04 -4.79
CA GLY A 278 7.35 -13.50 -6.14
C GLY A 278 6.05 -12.89 -6.62
N ASP A 279 5.14 -13.72 -7.11
CA ASP A 279 3.86 -13.28 -7.65
C ASP A 279 2.94 -12.74 -6.52
N PRO A 280 2.48 -11.48 -6.58
CA PRO A 280 1.58 -10.90 -5.58
C PRO A 280 0.24 -11.64 -5.46
N TYR A 281 -0.22 -12.29 -6.53
CA TYR A 281 -1.51 -12.99 -6.59
C TYR A 281 -1.44 -14.44 -6.10
N GLN A 282 -0.23 -14.99 -5.91
CA GLN A 282 0.01 -16.31 -5.35
C GLN A 282 0.45 -16.26 -3.87
N ALA A 283 0.05 -15.21 -3.15
CA ALA A 283 0.30 -15.12 -1.72
C ALA A 283 -0.34 -16.32 -1.00
N ILE A 284 0.41 -16.96 -0.11
CA ILE A 284 -0.08 -18.08 0.68
C ILE A 284 -0.52 -17.57 2.05
N ILE A 285 -1.75 -17.90 2.43
CA ILE A 285 -2.30 -17.64 3.76
C ILE A 285 -2.30 -18.95 4.57
N ASP A 286 -1.98 -18.83 5.86
CA ASP A 286 -2.18 -19.88 6.87
C ASP A 286 -2.67 -19.20 8.14
N MET A 287 -3.93 -19.43 8.48
CA MET A 287 -4.64 -18.73 9.54
C MET A 287 -5.57 -19.64 10.31
N GLU A 288 -5.62 -19.41 11.62
CA GLU A 288 -6.60 -20.00 12.51
C GLU A 288 -7.35 -18.88 13.24
N ALA A 289 -8.67 -18.90 13.14
CA ALA A 289 -9.54 -17.95 13.81
C ALA A 289 -10.68 -18.67 14.54
N GLU A 290 -11.17 -18.09 15.64
CA GLU A 290 -12.14 -18.72 16.55
C GLU A 290 -13.40 -17.88 16.71
N TYR A 291 -14.56 -18.55 16.70
CA TYR A 291 -15.85 -17.99 17.07
C TYR A 291 -16.54 -18.88 18.12
N ILE A 292 -17.06 -18.27 19.19
CA ILE A 292 -17.81 -18.98 20.24
C ILE A 292 -19.31 -18.82 19.99
N ALA A 293 -19.95 -19.88 19.51
CA ALA A 293 -21.40 -19.96 19.36
C ALA A 293 -22.03 -20.26 20.73
N LYS A 294 -22.71 -19.28 21.31
CA LYS A 294 -23.27 -19.41 22.67
C LYS A 294 -24.63 -20.08 22.68
N ASN A 295 -24.87 -20.89 23.72
CA ASN A 295 -26.17 -21.50 24.00
C ASN A 295 -26.76 -22.32 22.83
N VAL A 296 -25.91 -23.09 22.12
CA VAL A 296 -26.34 -23.95 21.01
C VAL A 296 -27.12 -25.14 21.56
N ASP A 297 -28.28 -25.43 20.96
CA ASP A 297 -29.06 -26.61 21.28
C ASP A 297 -28.42 -27.85 20.66
N VAL A 298 -27.71 -28.61 21.48
CA VAL A 298 -26.97 -29.80 21.07
C VAL A 298 -27.83 -31.07 21.04
N SER A 299 -29.13 -30.96 21.36
CA SER A 299 -30.07 -32.10 21.30
C SER A 299 -30.22 -32.66 19.87
N VAL A 300 -30.00 -31.84 18.85
CA VAL A 300 -30.07 -32.20 17.42
C VAL A 300 -28.94 -33.16 17.00
N LEU A 301 -27.82 -33.12 17.74
CA LEU A 301 -26.67 -33.98 17.50
C LEU A 301 -26.87 -35.39 18.08
N ALA A 302 -27.66 -35.53 19.15
CA ALA A 302 -27.92 -36.83 19.79
C ALA A 302 -29.05 -37.62 19.08
N SER A 303 -28.95 -38.95 19.08
CA SER A 303 -29.95 -39.85 18.48
C SER A 303 -31.11 -40.22 19.41
N ALA A 304 -31.02 -39.93 20.70
CA ALA A 304 -32.05 -40.26 21.68
C ALA A 304 -32.23 -39.08 22.63
N GLY A 305 -33.48 -38.63 22.82
CA GLY A 305 -33.88 -37.40 23.52
C GLY A 305 -33.57 -37.33 25.04
N GLY A 306 -32.30 -37.47 25.43
CA GLY A 306 -31.81 -37.29 26.80
C GLY A 306 -31.09 -35.96 27.06
N TYR A 307 -30.53 -35.33 26.03
CA TYR A 307 -29.71 -34.13 26.18
C TYR A 307 -30.50 -32.87 25.82
N ARG A 308 -31.26 -32.32 26.78
CA ARG A 308 -31.81 -30.95 26.69
C ARG A 308 -30.82 -29.96 27.27
N GLN A 309 -29.61 -29.94 26.74
CA GLN A 309 -28.56 -29.03 27.18
C GLN A 309 -28.29 -28.00 26.09
N LYS A 310 -28.10 -26.76 26.52
CA LYS A 310 -27.53 -25.71 25.69
C LYS A 310 -26.07 -25.59 26.08
N GLU A 311 -25.19 -25.68 25.11
CA GLU A 311 -23.74 -25.59 25.33
C GLU A 311 -23.12 -24.54 24.42
N ASP A 312 -22.02 -23.96 24.88
CA ASP A 312 -21.21 -23.08 24.05
C ASP A 312 -20.32 -23.96 23.16
N ILE A 313 -20.35 -23.75 21.85
CA ILE A 313 -19.54 -24.47 20.87
C ILE A 313 -18.49 -23.53 20.31
N THR A 314 -17.22 -23.91 20.45
CA THR A 314 -16.11 -23.22 19.81
C THR A 314 -16.02 -23.70 18.36
N ILE A 315 -16.14 -22.78 17.41
CA ILE A 315 -15.97 -23.01 15.98
C ILE A 315 -14.62 -22.41 15.59
N ILE A 316 -13.73 -23.23 15.05
CA ILE A 316 -12.42 -22.80 14.57
C ILE A 316 -12.45 -22.87 13.07
N SER A 317 -12.04 -21.77 12.44
CA SER A 317 -11.86 -21.67 11.00
C SER A 317 -10.38 -21.71 10.68
N HIS A 318 -9.99 -22.65 9.83
CA HIS A 318 -8.67 -22.75 9.24
C HIS A 318 -8.76 -22.19 7.83
N LEU A 319 -8.09 -21.06 7.57
CA LEU A 319 -8.00 -20.45 6.26
C LEU A 319 -6.59 -20.71 5.72
N THR A 320 -6.50 -21.50 4.65
CA THR A 320 -5.22 -21.93 4.08
C THR A 320 -5.19 -21.79 2.56
N GLY A 321 -4.01 -21.89 1.94
CA GLY A 321 -3.88 -21.87 0.48
C GLY A 321 -3.65 -20.47 -0.08
N VAL A 322 -4.20 -20.18 -1.26
CA VAL A 322 -3.96 -18.90 -1.96
C VAL A 322 -4.86 -17.80 -1.39
N LEU A 323 -4.30 -16.65 -1.04
CA LEU A 323 -5.02 -15.54 -0.38
C LEU A 323 -6.25 -15.06 -1.17
N GLN A 324 -6.19 -15.05 -2.51
CA GLN A 324 -7.32 -14.63 -3.35
C GLN A 324 -8.51 -15.59 -3.29
N GLN A 325 -8.25 -16.86 -2.99
CA GLN A 325 -9.25 -17.91 -2.92
C GLN A 325 -8.84 -18.91 -1.84
N PRO A 326 -8.95 -18.52 -0.56
CA PRO A 326 -8.51 -19.37 0.54
C PRO A 326 -9.42 -20.60 0.63
N GLU A 327 -8.82 -21.74 0.95
CA GLU A 327 -9.54 -22.92 1.38
C GLU A 327 -9.92 -22.75 2.85
N ILE A 328 -11.22 -22.86 3.14
CA ILE A 328 -11.77 -22.70 4.48
C ILE A 328 -12.20 -24.07 4.99
N GLU A 329 -11.63 -24.48 6.12
CA GLU A 329 -12.04 -25.68 6.85
C GLU A 329 -12.54 -25.30 8.25
N PHE A 330 -13.60 -25.95 8.71
CA PHE A 330 -14.17 -25.68 10.03
C PHE A 330 -13.96 -26.85 10.98
N GLU A 331 -13.53 -26.55 12.19
CA GLU A 331 -13.42 -27.48 13.30
C GLU A 331 -14.39 -27.08 14.41
N PHE A 332 -15.19 -28.02 14.90
CA PHE A 332 -16.14 -27.79 15.98
C PHE A 332 -15.63 -28.43 17.28
N ARG A 333 -15.40 -27.62 18.30
CA ARG A 333 -14.95 -28.05 19.62
C ARG A 333 -16.06 -27.86 20.66
N LEU A 334 -16.52 -28.98 21.22
CA LEU A 334 -17.37 -28.99 22.40
C LEU A 334 -16.58 -28.64 23.67
N PRO A 335 -17.22 -28.11 24.73
CA PRO A 335 -16.59 -27.89 26.02
C PRO A 335 -15.92 -29.15 26.58
N GLU A 336 -14.81 -29.02 27.31
CA GLU A 336 -14.11 -30.18 27.90
C GLU A 336 -15.02 -31.06 28.77
N LYS A 337 -15.96 -30.45 29.50
CA LYS A 337 -16.90 -31.14 30.40
C LYS A 337 -18.26 -31.43 29.76
N SER A 338 -18.35 -31.42 28.43
CA SER A 338 -19.59 -31.74 27.71
C SER A 338 -19.91 -33.22 27.83
N ASP A 339 -21.11 -33.55 28.31
CA ASP A 339 -21.59 -34.93 28.44
C ASP A 339 -21.73 -35.61 27.06
N ILE A 340 -21.93 -34.80 26.01
CA ILE A 340 -22.12 -35.24 24.61
C ILE A 340 -20.84 -35.72 23.96
N LYS A 341 -19.65 -35.35 24.46
CA LYS A 341 -18.37 -35.89 23.95
C LYS A 341 -18.27 -37.41 24.05
N SER A 342 -19.06 -38.03 24.92
CA SER A 342 -19.13 -39.49 25.09
C SER A 342 -20.14 -40.18 24.15
N ASP A 343 -21.00 -39.43 23.46
CA ASP A 343 -21.99 -39.95 22.52
C ASP A 343 -21.37 -40.12 21.13
N TYR A 344 -21.17 -41.38 20.73
CA TYR A 344 -20.58 -41.74 19.43
C TYR A 344 -21.34 -41.14 18.23
N ILE A 345 -22.67 -41.05 18.28
CA ILE A 345 -23.48 -40.56 17.16
C ILE A 345 -23.37 -39.04 17.04
N ALA A 346 -23.32 -38.33 18.17
CA ALA A 346 -23.12 -36.89 18.18
C ALA A 346 -21.72 -36.49 17.68
N VAL A 347 -20.68 -37.22 18.11
CA VAL A 347 -19.30 -37.02 17.62
C VAL A 347 -19.22 -37.29 16.13
N LYS A 348 -19.87 -38.37 15.65
CA LYS A 348 -19.90 -38.69 14.23
C LYS A 348 -20.62 -37.63 13.39
N LYS A 349 -21.78 -37.13 13.84
CA LYS A 349 -22.50 -36.04 13.14
C LYS A 349 -21.69 -34.75 13.08
N LEU A 350 -20.98 -34.39 14.16
CA LEU A 350 -20.09 -33.23 14.13
C LEU A 350 -18.96 -33.43 13.11
N ALA A 351 -18.39 -34.62 13.03
CA ALA A 351 -17.40 -34.95 12.01
C ALA A 351 -18.00 -34.97 10.59
N ASP A 352 -19.26 -35.36 10.42
CA ASP A 352 -19.95 -35.31 9.13
C ASP A 352 -20.15 -33.84 8.69
N PHE A 353 -20.54 -32.93 9.59
CA PHE A 353 -20.60 -31.48 9.32
C PHE A 353 -19.25 -30.88 8.91
N GLN A 354 -18.13 -31.41 9.43
CA GLN A 354 -16.79 -30.97 9.01
C GLN A 354 -16.44 -31.37 7.57
N ASN A 355 -16.99 -32.49 7.09
CA ASN A 355 -16.66 -33.07 5.79
C ASN A 355 -17.63 -32.66 4.68
N ASP A 356 -18.84 -32.18 5.02
CA ASP A 356 -19.86 -31.82 4.05
C ASP A 356 -19.70 -30.37 3.56
N LYS A 357 -18.74 -30.18 2.63
CA LYS A 357 -18.47 -28.88 1.97
C LYS A 357 -19.70 -28.30 1.24
N ALA A 358 -20.77 -29.07 1.02
CA ALA A 358 -21.94 -28.65 0.25
C ALA A 358 -23.08 -28.04 1.09
N GLU A 359 -23.20 -28.39 2.38
CA GLU A 359 -24.17 -27.74 3.29
C GLU A 359 -23.63 -26.45 3.93
N MET A 360 -22.33 -26.17 3.74
CA MET A 360 -21.61 -25.04 4.32
C MET A 360 -21.35 -23.88 3.34
N ASN A 361 -21.95 -23.90 2.14
CA ASN A 361 -21.93 -22.80 1.16
C ASN A 361 -23.29 -22.09 1.05
#